data_AF-A0A7S3NYB9-F1
#
_entry.id   AF-A0A7S3NYB9-F1
#
_cell.length_a   1.000
_cell.length_b   1.000
_cell.length_c   1.000
_cell.angle_alpha   90.00
_cell.angle_beta   90.00
_cell.angle_gamma   90.00
#
_symmetry.space_group_name_H-M   'P 1'
#
loop_
_entity.id
_entity.type
_entity.pdbx_description
1 polymer ?
#
loop_
_entity_poly.entity_id
_entity_poly.type
_entity_poly.pdbx_seq_one_letter_code
_entity_poly.pdbx_strand_id
1 'polypeptide(L)'
;EKLDVVEKHKMHILNGGTELVQTYAMPQLPKHIPKPPANGIVGYVLRNGFATKKGKLMRTILDTTGRATVESKEAYVFLFILFIFACVSSGYVLNEGLR
;
A
#
# COMPACT_ATOMS: atom_id res chain seq x y z
N GLU A 1 -4.22 22.51 26.43
CA GLU A 1 -5.21 21.45 26.13
C GLU A 1 -4.54 20.38 25.26
N LYS A 2 -4.79 19.09 25.52
CA LYS A 2 -4.10 17.99 24.82
C LYS A 2 -4.82 17.75 23.49
N LEU A 3 -4.10 17.86 22.37
CA LEU A 3 -4.68 17.70 21.04
C LEU A 3 -5.11 16.23 20.83
N ASP A 4 -6.42 15.97 20.82
CA ASP A 4 -6.95 14.63 20.60
C ASP A 4 -7.37 14.43 19.14
N VAL A 5 -6.47 13.80 18.39
CA VAL A 5 -6.55 13.59 16.94
C VAL A 5 -7.57 12.50 16.58
N VAL A 6 -7.97 11.65 17.54
CA VAL A 6 -8.71 10.42 17.25
C VAL A 6 -10.22 10.62 17.39
N GLU A 7 -10.67 11.33 18.42
CA GLU A 7 -12.10 11.45 18.73
C GLU A 7 -12.64 12.86 18.53
N LYS A 8 -12.15 13.85 19.29
CA LYS A 8 -12.78 15.17 19.35
C LYS A 8 -12.42 16.11 18.19
N HIS A 9 -11.21 16.04 17.64
CA HIS A 9 -10.73 17.03 16.65
C HIS A 9 -10.68 16.50 15.21
N LYS A 10 -11.35 15.38 14.92
CA LYS A 10 -11.31 14.72 13.60
C LYS A 10 -11.73 15.62 12.43
N MET A 11 -12.66 16.55 12.67
CA MET A 11 -13.18 17.48 11.65
C MET A 11 -12.19 18.60 11.29
N HIS A 12 -11.19 18.87 12.12
CA HIS A 12 -10.19 19.93 11.91
C HIS A 12 -8.85 19.41 11.36
N ILE A 13 -8.80 18.13 10.97
CA ILE A 13 -7.57 17.48 10.50
C ILE A 13 -7.66 17.21 9.01
N LEU A 14 -6.70 17.77 8.27
CA LEU A 14 -6.49 17.48 6.86
C LEU A 14 -5.62 16.24 6.70
N ASN A 15 -6.02 15.33 5.81
CA ASN A 15 -5.29 14.08 5.57
C ASN A 15 -4.47 14.20 4.29
N GLY A 16 -3.21 13.78 4.32
CA GLY A 16 -2.36 13.77 3.12
C GLY A 16 -2.95 12.87 2.02
N GLY A 17 -3.06 13.41 0.81
CA GLY A 17 -3.65 12.73 -0.35
C GLY A 17 -5.05 13.22 -0.75
N THR A 18 -5.60 14.22 -0.07
CA THR A 18 -6.83 14.93 -0.48
C THR A 18 -6.52 16.25 -1.17
N GLU A 19 -7.34 16.64 -2.14
CA GLU A 19 -7.26 17.94 -2.80
C GLU A 19 -8.15 18.96 -2.09
N LEU A 20 -7.67 20.21 -1.96
CA LEU A 20 -8.44 21.32 -1.39
C LEU A 20 -9.07 22.12 -2.52
N VAL A 21 -10.38 21.97 -2.70
CA VAL A 21 -11.11 22.63 -3.80
C VAL A 21 -11.40 24.09 -3.48
N GLN A 22 -11.78 24.39 -2.24
CA GLN A 22 -12.09 25.75 -1.82
C GLN A 22 -11.56 26.03 -0.43
N THR A 23 -10.91 27.18 -0.30
CA THR A 23 -10.35 27.66 0.95
C THR A 23 -10.86 29.08 1.20
N TYR A 24 -11.26 29.33 2.44
CA TYR A 24 -11.65 30.66 2.90
C TYR A 24 -10.53 31.20 3.78
N ALA A 25 -9.94 32.32 3.39
CA ALA A 25 -8.90 32.96 4.18
C ALA A 25 -9.48 33.41 5.52
N MET A 26 -8.79 33.08 6.61
CA MET A 26 -9.21 33.49 7.94
C MET A 26 -8.93 34.99 8.12
N PRO A 27 -9.92 35.81 8.53
CA PRO A 27 -9.74 37.26 8.67
C PRO A 27 -8.81 37.66 9.83
N GLN A 28 -8.56 36.75 10.78
CA GLN A 28 -7.86 37.01 12.04
C GLN A 28 -6.64 36.09 12.19
N LEU A 29 -5.57 36.32 11.42
CA LEU A 29 -4.30 35.62 11.67
C LEU A 29 -3.62 36.20 12.93
N PRO A 30 -3.01 35.36 13.79
CA PRO A 30 -2.19 35.86 14.89
C PRO A 30 -1.10 36.79 14.35
N LYS A 31 -0.85 37.94 15.02
CA LYS A 31 0.11 38.97 14.57
C LYS A 31 1.51 38.45 14.27
N HIS A 32 1.86 37.28 14.79
CA HIS A 32 3.17 36.65 14.65
C HIS A 32 3.34 35.79 13.39
N ILE A 33 2.27 35.56 12.62
CA ILE A 33 2.28 34.71 11.42
C ILE A 33 2.10 35.60 10.19
N PRO A 34 3.02 35.56 9.21
CA PRO A 34 2.86 36.31 7.97
C PRO A 34 1.63 35.81 7.20
N LYS A 35 0.97 36.73 6.47
CA LYS A 35 -0.15 36.35 5.61
C LYS A 35 0.33 35.33 4.57
N PRO A 36 -0.38 34.21 4.38
CA PRO A 36 0.00 33.22 3.39
C PRO A 36 -0.04 33.84 1.98
N PRO A 37 0.95 33.57 1.11
CA PRO A 37 0.90 33.99 -0.28
C PRO A 37 -0.25 33.24 -0.99
N ALA A 38 -1.04 33.96 -1.79
CA ALA A 38 -2.18 33.48 -2.58
C ALA A 38 -3.27 32.75 -1.76
N ASN A 39 -4.25 33.51 -1.23
CA ASN A 39 -5.52 33.05 -0.60
C ASN A 39 -5.48 31.71 0.17
N GLY A 40 -4.33 31.40 0.77
CA GLY A 40 -4.03 30.07 1.30
C GLY A 40 -4.43 29.93 2.75
N ILE A 41 -4.35 28.71 3.27
CA ILE A 41 -4.61 28.39 4.67
C ILE A 41 -3.29 28.03 5.35
N VAL A 42 -3.11 28.51 6.58
CA VAL A 42 -2.00 28.10 7.45
C VAL A 42 -2.44 26.92 8.31
N GLY A 43 -1.60 25.88 8.39
CA GLY A 43 -1.86 24.70 9.19
C GLY A 43 -0.58 24.13 9.81
N TYR A 44 -0.73 23.34 10.86
CA TYR A 44 0.38 22.65 11.51
C TYR A 44 0.49 21.20 11.02
N VAL A 45 1.72 20.73 10.78
CA VAL A 45 1.96 19.35 10.36
C VAL A 45 1.91 18.42 11.58
N LEU A 46 0.89 17.58 11.65
CA LEU A 46 0.71 16.65 12.76
C LEU A 46 1.53 15.34 12.62
N ARG A 47 1.60 14.78 11.40
CA ARG A 47 2.34 13.54 11.09
C ARG A 47 2.85 13.60 9.65
N ASN A 48 4.07 13.11 9.41
CA ASN A 48 4.68 13.04 8.08
C ASN A 48 4.99 11.58 7.66
N GLY A 49 5.30 11.38 6.38
CA GLY A 49 5.77 10.10 5.83
C GLY A 49 4.84 8.91 6.08
N PHE A 50 5.43 7.78 6.47
CA PHE A 50 4.73 6.51 6.73
C PHE A 50 3.85 6.53 8.00
N ALA A 51 3.95 7.55 8.85
CA ALA A 51 3.08 7.72 10.02
C ALA A 51 1.71 8.33 9.68
N THR A 52 1.51 8.76 8.43
CA THR A 52 0.21 9.24 7.91
C THR A 52 -0.75 8.07 7.62
N LYS A 53 -2.05 8.35 7.47
CA LYS A 53 -3.06 7.32 7.15
C LYS A 53 -2.74 6.58 5.83
N LYS A 54 -2.35 7.32 4.78
CA LYS A 54 -1.94 6.77 3.48
C LYS A 54 -0.61 6.01 3.58
N GLY A 55 0.35 6.56 4.33
CA GLY A 55 1.63 5.93 4.57
C GLY A 55 1.52 4.59 5.32
N LYS A 56 0.62 4.50 6.31
CA LYS A 56 0.33 3.26 7.04
C LYS A 56 -0.24 2.19 6.10
N LEU A 57 -1.16 2.56 5.21
CA LEU A 57 -1.71 1.64 4.22
C LEU A 57 -0.63 1.14 3.25
N MET A 58 0.21 2.03 2.73
CA MET A 58 1.33 1.65 1.85
C MET A 58 2.31 0.70 2.55
N ARG A 59 2.63 0.97 3.82
CA ARG A 59 3.46 0.07 4.64
C ARG A 59 2.82 -1.31 4.77
N THR A 60 1.53 -1.39 5.05
CA THR A 60 0.80 -2.66 5.11
C THR A 60 0.81 -3.40 3.77
N ILE A 61 0.66 -2.70 2.63
CA ILE A 61 0.74 -3.34 1.31
C ILE A 61 2.13 -3.94 1.12
N LEU A 62 3.20 -3.18 1.36
CA LEU A 62 4.57 -3.67 1.22
C LEU A 62 4.86 -4.86 2.14
N ASP A 63 4.39 -4.80 3.40
CA ASP A 63 4.54 -5.88 4.37
C ASP A 63 3.75 -7.14 3.94
N THR A 64 2.56 -6.99 3.35
CA THR A 64 1.73 -8.09 2.84
C THR A 64 2.27 -8.67 1.51
N THR A 65 2.96 -7.86 0.71
CA THR A 65 3.59 -8.36 -0.54
C THR A 65 4.91 -9.09 -0.24
N GLY A 66 5.37 -9.08 1.01
CA GLY A 66 6.51 -9.83 1.49
C GLY A 66 6.25 -11.33 1.46
N ARG A 67 6.45 -11.93 0.29
CA ARG A 67 6.50 -13.38 0.07
C ARG A 67 5.30 -14.12 0.65
N ALA A 68 4.15 -13.90 0.02
CA ALA A 68 3.35 -15.06 -0.33
C ALA A 68 4.14 -15.81 -1.43
N THR A 69 5.22 -16.48 -1.03
CA THR A 69 5.66 -17.69 -1.70
C THR A 69 4.52 -18.68 -1.46
N VAL A 70 3.38 -18.45 -2.13
CA VAL A 70 2.47 -19.49 -2.55
C VAL A 70 3.28 -20.20 -3.63
N GLU A 71 4.32 -20.91 -3.19
CA GLU A 71 4.77 -22.10 -3.86
C GLU A 71 3.56 -23.00 -3.79
N SER A 72 2.69 -22.84 -4.78
CA SER A 72 1.41 -23.48 -4.89
C SER A 72 1.70 -24.97 -4.80
N LYS A 73 1.43 -25.57 -3.64
CA LYS A 73 1.60 -27.01 -3.43
C LYS A 73 0.89 -27.79 -4.55
N GLU A 74 -0.19 -27.22 -5.08
CA GLU A 74 -0.92 -27.67 -6.27
C GLU A 74 -0.07 -27.65 -7.56
N ALA A 75 0.74 -26.61 -7.80
CA ALA A 75 1.65 -26.54 -8.95
C ALA A 75 2.75 -27.61 -8.88
N TYR A 76 3.27 -27.91 -7.68
CA TYR A 76 4.20 -29.02 -7.50
C TYR A 76 3.57 -30.38 -7.81
N VAL A 77 2.33 -30.61 -7.37
CA VAL A 77 1.59 -31.84 -7.69
C VAL A 77 1.33 -31.94 -9.19
N PHE A 78 0.96 -30.84 -9.84
CA PHE A 78 0.78 -30.80 -11.29
C PHE A 78 2.08 -31.15 -12.04
N LEU A 79 3.19 -30.53 -11.66
CA LEU A 79 4.52 -30.82 -12.22
C LEU A 79 4.92 -32.28 -12.03
N PHE A 80 4.63 -32.85 -10.86
CA PHE A 80 4.95 -34.25 -10.56
C PHE A 80 4.17 -35.24 -11.42
N ILE A 81 2.88 -34.98 -11.69
CA ILE A 81 2.08 -35.82 -12.59
C ILE A 81 2.64 -35.77 -14.01
N LEU A 82 2.97 -34.58 -14.52
CA LEU A 82 3.58 -34.40 -15.84
C LEU A 82 4.94 -35.13 -15.94
N PHE A 83 5.72 -35.12 -14.87
CA PHE A 83 7.01 -35.80 -14.81
C PHE A 83 6.88 -37.32 -14.98
N ILE A 84 5.90 -37.96 -14.33
CA ILE A 84 5.68 -39.41 -14.46
C ILE A 84 5.24 -39.78 -15.89
N PHE A 85 4.34 -38.99 -16.50
CA PHE A 85 3.94 -39.21 -17.89
C PHE A 85 5.11 -39.10 -18.86
N ALA A 86 6.00 -38.12 -18.66
CA ALA A 86 7.20 -37.95 -19.48
C ALA A 86 8.13 -39.16 -19.38
N CYS A 87 8.37 -39.68 -18.18
CA CYS A 87 9.19 -40.88 -17.97
C CYS A 87 8.61 -42.12 -18.66
N VAL A 88 7.30 -42.35 -18.53
CA VAL A 88 6.63 -43.49 -19.17
C VAL A 88 6.67 -43.36 -20.70
N SER A 89 6.38 -42.18 -21.23
CA SER A 89 6.44 -41.92 -22.67
C SER A 89 7.85 -42.08 -23.23
N SER A 90 8.87 -41.57 -22.52
CA SER A 90 10.27 -41.73 -22.89
C SER A 90 10.74 -43.18 -22.83
N GLY A 91 10.25 -43.97 -21.88
CA GLY A 91 10.55 -45.40 -21.79
C GLY A 91 9.86 -46.20 -22.90
N TYR A 92 8.59 -45.90 -23.18
CA TYR A 92 7.83 -46.55 -24.26
C TYR A 92 8.47 -46.27 -25.63
N VAL A 93 8.76 -45.00 -25.95
CA VAL A 93 9.37 -44.64 -27.24
C VAL A 93 10.77 -45.24 -27.41
N LEU A 94 11.54 -45.39 -26.32
CA LEU A 94 12.85 -46.02 -26.37
C LEU A 94 12.74 -47.53 -26.65
N ASN A 95 11.78 -48.21 -26.03
CA ASN A 95 11.54 -49.64 -26.27
C ASN A 95 10.96 -49.89 -27.67
N GLU A 96 10.06 -49.04 -28.15
CA GLU A 96 9.52 -49.12 -29.51
C GLU A 96 10.57 -48.76 -30.57
N GLY A 97 11.48 -47.83 -30.26
CA GLY A 97 12.55 -47.43 -31.17
C GLY A 97 13.77 -48.37 -31.23
N LEU A 98 13.96 -49.20 -30.20
CA LEU A 98 15.01 -50.23 -30.15
C LEU A 98 14.54 -51.61 -30.64
N ARG A 99 13.25 -51.79 -30.87
CA ARG A 99 12.64 -52.99 -31.44
C ARG A 99 12.52 -52.87 -32.95
#